data_AF-A0A1S2P9X5-F1
#
_entry.id   AF-A0A1S2P9X5-F1
#
_cell.length_a   1.000
_cell.length_b   1.000
_cell.length_c   1.000
_cell.angle_alpha   90.00
_cell.angle_beta   90.00
_cell.angle_gamma   90.00
#
_symmetry.space_group_name_H-M   'P 1'
#
loop_
_entity.id
_entity.type
_entity.pdbx_description
1 polymer ?
#
loop_
_entity_poly.entity_id
_entity_poly.type
_entity_poly.pdbx_seq_one_letter_code
_entity_poly.pdbx_strand_id
1 'polypeptide(L)'
;MPTVNESHVRRWGRLFATVAVLRSLADPGEPLPDADAFTGKFVPAQRIDDLKSNPYDALLRARTRDDARWKAATAVFRSLPDLLERGPLPPTGTLGDDRRPDFVAGYEAQLAEFKEDFADLLP
;
A
#
# COMPACT_ATOMS: atom_id res chain seq x y z
N MET A 1 1.37 19.36 0.87
CA MET A 1 2.60 19.72 0.12
C MET A 1 3.49 18.48 0.04
N PRO A 2 3.95 18.06 -1.14
CA PRO A 2 4.81 16.89 -1.24
C PRO A 2 6.17 17.24 -0.65
N THR A 3 6.66 16.42 0.28
CA THR A 3 7.99 16.58 0.88
C THR A 3 9.05 16.54 -0.21
N VAL A 4 9.80 17.64 -0.30
CA VAL A 4 10.93 17.83 -1.20
C VAL A 4 11.92 16.69 -0.95
N ASN A 5 12.09 15.81 -1.95
CA ASN A 5 13.00 14.67 -1.97
C ASN A 5 12.60 13.36 -1.22
N GLU A 6 11.34 12.93 -1.33
CA GLU A 6 11.01 11.54 -0.98
C GLU A 6 11.73 10.52 -1.89
N SER A 7 12.41 9.56 -1.26
CA SER A 7 13.13 8.49 -1.97
C SER A 7 12.18 7.60 -2.77
N HIS A 8 12.68 6.98 -3.84
CA HIS A 8 11.89 6.03 -4.63
C HIS A 8 11.52 4.80 -3.80
N VAL A 9 12.39 4.37 -2.87
CA VAL A 9 12.17 3.21 -2.00
C VAL A 9 11.00 3.46 -1.06
N ARG A 10 10.93 4.67 -0.48
CA ARG A 10 9.82 5.07 0.38
C ARG A 10 8.49 5.09 -0.39
N ARG A 11 8.50 5.62 -1.61
CA ARG A 11 7.31 5.61 -2.49
C ARG A 11 6.83 4.20 -2.82
N TRP A 12 7.74 3.25 -3.02
CA TRP A 12 7.38 1.84 -3.16
C TRP A 12 6.68 1.29 -1.91
N GLY A 13 7.11 1.68 -0.71
CA GLY A 13 6.45 1.35 0.56
C GLY A 13 5.02 1.87 0.62
N ARG A 14 4.81 3.15 0.28
CA ARG A 14 3.48 3.77 0.21
C ARG A 14 2.57 3.07 -0.81
N LEU A 15 3.10 2.74 -1.98
CA LEU A 15 2.35 2.01 -3.01
C LEU A 15 1.94 0.62 -2.53
N PHE A 16 2.86 -0.12 -1.90
CA PHE A 16 2.54 -1.41 -1.30
C PHE A 16 1.42 -1.30 -0.26
N ALA A 17 1.51 -0.31 0.65
CA ALA A 17 0.45 -0.07 1.65
C ALA A 17 -0.91 0.17 0.99
N THR A 18 -0.94 0.99 -0.06
CA THR A 18 -2.19 1.33 -0.78
C THR A 18 -2.83 0.10 -1.41
N VAL A 19 -2.05 -0.77 -2.06
CA VAL A 19 -2.56 -2.01 -2.65
C VAL A 19 -2.98 -3.01 -1.57
N ALA A 20 -2.21 -3.12 -0.49
CA ALA A 20 -2.51 -4.02 0.63
C ALA A 20 -3.80 -3.62 1.37
N VAL A 21 -4.00 -2.32 1.64
CA VAL A 21 -5.23 -1.79 2.23
C VAL A 21 -6.42 -2.02 1.33
N LEU A 22 -6.29 -1.74 0.03
CA LEU A 22 -7.36 -1.98 -0.91
C LEU A 22 -7.77 -3.47 -0.97
N ARG A 23 -6.79 -4.39 -0.91
CA ARG A 23 -7.05 -5.83 -0.77
C ARG A 23 -7.78 -6.16 0.52
N SER A 24 -7.34 -5.63 1.66
CA SER A 24 -7.94 -5.90 2.97
C SER A 24 -9.40 -5.40 3.05
N LEU A 25 -9.68 -4.22 2.47
CA LEU A 25 -11.04 -3.70 2.35
C LEU A 25 -11.93 -4.57 1.45
N ALA A 26 -11.37 -5.22 0.43
CA ALA A 26 -12.08 -6.17 -0.42
C ALA A 26 -12.33 -7.52 0.27
N ASP A 27 -11.32 -8.01 1.00
CA ASP A 27 -11.28 -9.30 1.68
C ASP A 27 -10.74 -9.15 3.11
N PRO A 28 -11.60 -8.86 4.11
CA PRO A 28 -11.19 -8.59 5.50
C PRO A 28 -10.50 -9.74 6.23
N GLY A 29 -10.57 -10.96 5.67
CA GLY A 29 -9.84 -12.13 6.19
C GLY A 29 -8.36 -12.14 5.79
N GLU A 30 -7.93 -11.21 4.92
CA GLU A 30 -6.54 -11.04 4.51
C GLU A 30 -5.92 -9.91 5.34
N PRO A 31 -5.09 -10.24 6.34
CA PRO A 31 -4.52 -9.24 7.23
C PRO A 31 -3.50 -8.37 6.50
N LEU A 32 -3.37 -7.13 6.98
CA LEU A 32 -2.28 -6.25 6.59
C LEU A 32 -0.96 -6.79 7.18
N PRO A 33 0.14 -6.82 6.40
CA PRO A 33 1.43 -7.21 6.94
C PRO A 33 1.90 -6.26 8.03
N ASP A 34 2.38 -6.78 9.15
CA ASP A 34 3.09 -5.96 10.12
C ASP A 34 4.47 -5.55 9.59
N ALA A 35 5.08 -4.52 10.18
CA ALA A 35 6.39 -4.02 9.75
C ALA A 35 7.50 -5.07 9.85
N ASP A 36 7.37 -5.99 10.80
CA ASP A 36 8.28 -7.14 11.00
C ASP A 36 8.13 -8.23 9.91
N ALA A 37 7.04 -8.23 9.13
CA ALA A 37 6.88 -9.13 7.98
C ALA A 37 7.85 -8.79 6.83
N PHE A 38 8.44 -7.58 6.84
CA PHE A 38 9.48 -7.16 5.92
C PHE A 38 10.86 -7.57 6.45
N THR A 39 11.10 -8.87 6.53
CA THR A 39 12.43 -9.44 6.83
C THR A 39 13.16 -9.89 5.59
N GLY A 40 14.48 -10.02 5.69
CA GLY A 40 15.33 -10.54 4.63
C GLY A 40 15.42 -9.60 3.43
N LYS A 41 15.88 -10.18 2.31
CA LYS A 41 16.05 -9.47 1.04
C LYS A 41 14.82 -9.65 0.16
N PHE A 42 14.29 -8.58 -0.41
CA PHE A 42 13.14 -8.67 -1.32
C PHE A 42 13.15 -7.58 -2.39
N VAL A 43 12.40 -7.80 -3.46
CA VAL A 43 12.14 -6.80 -4.51
C VAL A 43 10.74 -6.22 -4.27
N PRO A 44 10.58 -4.90 -4.09
CA PRO A 44 9.27 -4.27 -3.81
C PRO A 44 8.18 -4.59 -4.84
N ALA A 45 8.51 -4.59 -6.13
CA ALA A 45 7.55 -4.94 -7.17
C ALA A 45 7.01 -6.37 -6.98
N GLN A 46 7.90 -7.33 -6.70
CA GLN A 46 7.51 -8.71 -6.41
C GLN A 46 6.58 -8.80 -5.19
N ARG A 47 6.84 -8.02 -4.13
CA ARG A 47 5.97 -8.00 -2.95
C ARG A 47 4.56 -7.52 -3.29
N ILE A 48 4.41 -6.54 -4.18
CA ILE A 48 3.09 -6.10 -4.66
C ILE A 48 2.43 -7.21 -5.47
N ASP A 49 3.17 -7.87 -6.36
CA ASP A 49 2.64 -9.00 -7.14
C ASP A 49 2.22 -10.18 -6.23
N ASP A 50 2.95 -10.43 -5.15
CA ASP A 50 2.66 -11.48 -4.17
C ASP A 50 1.36 -11.22 -3.38
N LEU A 51 0.86 -9.98 -3.35
CA LEU A 51 -0.48 -9.69 -2.81
C LEU A 51 -1.58 -10.33 -3.67
N LYS A 52 -1.29 -10.69 -4.92
CA LYS A 52 -2.22 -11.29 -5.90
C LYS A 52 -3.55 -10.53 -5.96
N SER A 53 -3.47 -9.21 -5.84
CA SER A 53 -4.62 -8.32 -5.77
C SER A 53 -4.51 -7.25 -6.83
N ASN A 54 -5.40 -7.33 -7.82
CA ASN A 54 -5.57 -6.28 -8.80
C ASN A 54 -6.41 -5.15 -8.17
N PRO A 55 -5.96 -3.89 -8.19
CA PRO A 55 -6.70 -2.77 -7.59
C PRO A 55 -8.12 -2.59 -8.13
N TYR A 56 -8.35 -2.82 -9.43
CA TYR A 56 -9.68 -2.71 -10.02
C TYR A 56 -10.61 -3.79 -9.49
N ASP A 57 -10.15 -5.04 -9.44
CA ASP A 57 -10.95 -6.16 -8.93
C ASP A 57 -11.24 -6.00 -7.43
N ALA A 58 -10.26 -5.53 -6.66
CA ALA A 58 -10.43 -5.26 -5.24
C ALA A 58 -11.48 -4.15 -5.00
N LEU A 59 -11.46 -3.08 -5.79
CA LEU A 59 -12.47 -2.02 -5.75
C LEU A 59 -13.89 -2.57 -6.03
N LEU A 60 -14.04 -3.41 -7.07
CA LEU A 60 -15.33 -4.05 -7.38
C LEU A 60 -15.80 -5.00 -6.28
N ARG A 61 -14.90 -5.75 -5.64
CA ARG A 61 -15.24 -6.62 -4.51
C ARG A 61 -15.64 -5.80 -3.29
N ALA A 62 -14.96 -4.72 -2.96
CA ALA A 62 -15.34 -3.85 -1.86
C ALA A 62 -16.78 -3.31 -2.03
N ARG A 63 -17.20 -3.02 -3.28
CA ARG A 63 -18.57 -2.59 -3.60
C ARG A 63 -19.65 -3.60 -3.18
N THR A 64 -19.34 -4.91 -3.22
CA THR A 64 -20.29 -5.98 -2.88
C THR A 64 -20.35 -6.27 -1.38
N ARG A 65 -19.42 -5.73 -0.58
CA ARG A 65 -19.38 -5.95 0.87
C ARG A 65 -20.39 -5.08 1.59
N ASP A 66 -20.17 -3.77 1.57
CA ASP A 66 -21.01 -2.77 2.22
C ASP A 66 -20.60 -1.35 1.78
N ASP A 67 -21.45 -0.37 2.06
CA ASP A 67 -21.23 1.02 1.63
C ASP A 67 -20.04 1.70 2.34
N ALA A 68 -19.65 1.26 3.55
CA ALA A 68 -18.51 1.82 4.26
C ALA A 68 -17.19 1.37 3.59
N ARG A 69 -17.05 0.07 3.33
CA ARG A 69 -15.91 -0.49 2.58
C ARG A 69 -15.83 0.04 1.15
N TRP A 70 -16.97 0.22 0.48
CA TRP A 70 -16.99 0.87 -0.83
C TRP A 70 -16.38 2.28 -0.81
N LYS A 71 -16.80 3.12 0.16
CA LYS A 71 -16.29 4.48 0.30
C LYS A 71 -14.79 4.49 0.60
N ALA A 72 -14.34 3.66 1.56
CA ALA A 72 -12.93 3.54 1.90
C ALA A 72 -12.09 3.06 0.72
N ALA A 73 -12.50 1.97 0.06
CA ALA A 73 -11.81 1.43 -1.11
C ALA A 73 -11.73 2.45 -2.26
N THR A 74 -12.79 3.24 -2.47
CA THR A 74 -12.79 4.31 -3.48
C THR A 74 -11.78 5.41 -3.13
N ALA A 75 -11.67 5.81 -1.87
CA ALA A 75 -10.70 6.81 -1.43
C ALA A 75 -9.27 6.30 -1.60
N VAL A 76 -8.98 5.07 -1.16
CA VAL A 76 -7.67 4.41 -1.34
C VAL A 76 -7.34 4.24 -2.82
N PHE A 77 -8.29 3.83 -3.66
CA PHE A 77 -8.06 3.70 -5.10
C PHE A 77 -7.74 5.05 -5.75
N ARG A 78 -8.39 6.13 -5.30
CA ARG A 78 -8.15 7.50 -5.80
C ARG A 78 -6.78 8.07 -5.42
N SER A 79 -6.09 7.53 -4.41
CA SER A 79 -4.73 7.98 -4.06
C SER A 79 -3.63 7.35 -4.93
N LEU A 80 -3.93 6.26 -5.65
CA LEU A 80 -2.94 5.57 -6.50
C LEU A 80 -2.28 6.50 -7.54
N PRO A 81 -3.01 7.36 -8.28
CA PRO A 81 -2.40 8.27 -9.23
C PRO A 81 -1.39 9.24 -8.61
N ASP A 82 -1.63 9.73 -7.40
CA ASP A 82 -0.73 10.68 -6.73
C ASP A 82 0.63 10.04 -6.42
N LEU A 83 0.64 8.73 -6.11
CA LEU A 83 1.87 7.95 -5.91
C LEU A 83 2.67 7.76 -7.21
N LEU A 84 2.01 7.93 -8.36
CA LEU A 84 2.55 7.74 -9.71
C LEU A 84 2.64 9.05 -10.50
N GLU A 85 2.38 10.20 -9.87
CA GLU A 85 2.33 11.51 -10.53
C GLU A 85 3.65 11.85 -11.26
N ARG A 86 4.78 11.34 -10.72
CA ARG A 86 6.12 11.51 -11.29
C ARG A 86 6.48 10.44 -12.32
N GLY A 87 5.49 9.71 -12.84
CA GLY A 87 5.66 8.57 -13.74
C GLY A 87 5.89 7.25 -12.98
N PRO A 88 6.23 6.18 -13.71
CA PRO A 88 6.44 4.86 -13.12
C PRO A 88 7.56 4.91 -12.08
N LEU A 89 7.36 4.21 -10.96
CA LEU A 89 8.38 4.12 -9.93
C LEU A 89 9.62 3.38 -10.47
N PRO A 90 10.83 3.98 -10.39
CA PRO A 90 12.02 3.31 -10.89
C PRO A 90 12.30 2.00 -10.14
N PRO A 91 12.88 1.00 -10.82
CA PRO A 91 13.24 -0.25 -10.19
C PRO A 91 14.24 0.01 -9.06
N THR A 92 14.00 -0.61 -7.91
CA THR A 92 14.86 -0.48 -6.73
C THR A 92 15.92 -1.56 -6.63
N GLY A 93 15.76 -2.66 -7.38
CA GLY A 93 16.50 -3.90 -7.20
C GLY A 93 16.06 -4.62 -5.93
N THR A 94 16.91 -5.54 -5.45
CA THR A 94 16.71 -6.22 -4.18
C THR A 94 17.09 -5.30 -3.03
N LEU A 95 16.13 -5.03 -2.13
CA LEU A 95 16.38 -4.28 -0.90
C LEU A 95 17.00 -5.17 0.17
N GLY A 96 18.09 -4.71 0.77
CA GLY A 96 18.72 -5.32 1.95
C GLY A 96 18.53 -4.46 3.20
N ASP A 97 19.31 -4.75 4.25
CA ASP A 97 19.18 -4.11 5.56
C ASP A 97 19.40 -2.58 5.52
N ASP A 98 20.13 -2.08 4.52
CA ASP A 98 20.47 -0.68 4.32
C ASP A 98 19.31 0.18 3.79
N ARG A 99 18.48 -0.40 2.90
CA ARG A 99 17.39 0.32 2.21
C ARG A 99 15.99 -0.11 2.62
N ARG A 100 15.85 -1.31 3.19
CA ARG A 100 14.58 -1.84 3.69
C ARG A 100 13.89 -0.92 4.71
N PRO A 101 14.60 -0.29 5.68
CA PRO A 101 13.96 0.63 6.63
C PRO A 101 13.22 1.77 5.95
N ASP A 102 13.68 2.26 4.80
CA ASP A 102 13.01 3.36 4.10
C ASP A 102 11.74 2.90 3.35
N PHE A 103 11.70 1.65 2.89
CA PHE A 103 10.48 1.03 2.37
C PHE A 103 9.46 0.88 3.50
N VAL A 104 9.89 0.34 4.64
CA VAL A 104 9.03 0.15 5.82
C VAL A 104 8.48 1.50 6.32
N ALA A 105 9.32 2.53 6.40
CA ALA A 105 8.88 3.87 6.79
C ALA A 105 7.82 4.44 5.84
N GLY A 106 7.91 4.17 4.53
CA GLY A 106 6.88 4.55 3.57
C GLY A 106 5.60 3.76 3.73
N TYR A 107 5.72 2.45 3.98
CA TYR A 107 4.60 1.56 4.26
C TYR A 107 3.83 2.02 5.50
N GLU A 108 4.52 2.20 6.63
CA GLU A 108 3.91 2.58 7.91
C GLU A 108 3.28 3.97 7.84
N ALA A 109 3.94 4.94 7.21
CA ALA A 109 3.39 6.29 7.08
C ALA A 109 2.07 6.28 6.30
N GLN A 110 2.01 5.57 5.17
CA GLN A 110 0.80 5.49 4.36
C GLN A 110 -0.30 4.67 5.05
N LEU A 111 0.08 3.60 5.75
CA LEU A 111 -0.86 2.79 6.50
C LEU A 111 -1.47 3.60 7.66
N ALA A 112 -0.67 4.39 8.37
CA ALA A 112 -1.16 5.26 9.44
C ALA A 112 -2.19 6.28 8.93
N GLU A 113 -1.93 6.93 7.78
CA GLU A 113 -2.89 7.83 7.12
C GLU A 113 -4.24 7.11 6.88
N PHE A 114 -4.21 5.89 6.32
CA PHE A 114 -5.46 5.15 6.07
C PHE A 114 -6.14 4.63 7.34
N LYS A 115 -5.38 4.26 8.37
CA LYS A 115 -5.96 3.85 9.67
C LYS A 115 -6.63 5.02 10.38
N GLU A 116 -6.09 6.23 10.24
CA GLU A 116 -6.73 7.44 10.76
C GLU A 116 -8.05 7.71 10.04
N ASP A 117 -8.07 7.62 8.70
CA ASP A 117 -9.27 7.87 7.90
C ASP A 117 -10.34 6.77 8.02
N PHE A 118 -9.94 5.53 8.29
CA PHE A 118 -10.81 4.34 8.26
C PHE A 118 -10.66 3.41 9.48
N ALA A 119 -10.52 4.00 10.67
CA ALA A 119 -10.26 3.27 11.93
C ALA A 119 -11.24 2.12 12.24
N ASP A 120 -12.50 2.22 11.81
CA ASP A 120 -13.51 1.18 12.03
C ASP A 120 -13.40 -0.01 11.07
N LEU A 121 -12.61 0.11 10.01
CA LEU A 121 -12.50 -0.87 8.92
C LEU A 121 -11.13 -1.52 8.82
N LEU A 122 -10.10 -0.91 9.40
CA LEU A 122 -8.73 -1.38 9.38
C LEU A 122 -8.27 -1.67 10.81
N PRO A 123 -7.64 -2.83 11.07
CA PRO A 123 -7.07 -3.15 12.38
C PRO A 123 -5.87 -2.28 12.71
#